data_AF-A0A2S2NWZ6-F1
#
_entry.id   AF-A0A2S2NWZ6-F1
#
_cell.length_a   1.000
_cell.length_b   1.000
_cell.length_c   1.000
_cell.angle_alpha   90.00
_cell.angle_beta   90.00
_cell.angle_gamma   90.00
#
_symmetry.space_group_name_H-M   'P 1'
#
loop_
_entity.id
_entity.type
_entity.pdbx_description
1 polymer ?
#
loop_
_entity_poly.entity_id
_entity_poly.type
_entity_poly.pdbx_seq_one_letter_code
_entity_poly.pdbx_strand_id
1 'polypeptide(L)'
;TKLTQYLEYSGIYCPVPVFNKYGNSYRSHIINDKTHAVRVYKYIKGETMNKVKINSEISTNFGFYVGRLTSVLKKFDHGGFHRNHLWALEKCPEVLRFVEVFDQEKQRQTIITILNKFQFDVLLNADQLEKSF
;
A
#
# COMPACT_ATOMS: atom_id res chain seq x y z
N THR A 1 1.37 12.99 -3.13
CA THR A 1 1.15 14.01 -4.18
C THR A 1 1.25 13.42 -5.56
N LYS A 2 2.43 12.95 -6.02
CA LYS A 2 2.59 12.43 -7.40
C LYS A 2 1.69 11.23 -7.72
N LEU A 3 1.53 10.28 -6.80
CA LEU A 3 0.64 9.14 -6.98
C LEU A 3 -0.82 9.57 -7.20
N THR A 4 -1.39 10.36 -6.29
CA THR A 4 -2.79 10.82 -6.37
C THR A 4 -3.04 11.66 -7.62
N GLN A 5 -2.06 12.44 -8.08
CA GLN A 5 -2.14 13.17 -9.34
C GLN A 5 -2.15 12.22 -10.54
N TYR A 6 -1.25 11.24 -10.56
CA TYR A 6 -1.20 10.23 -11.61
C TYR A 6 -2.50 9.42 -11.72
N LEU A 7 -3.08 9.06 -10.58
CA LEU A 7 -4.38 8.39 -10.51
C LEU A 7 -5.48 9.27 -11.11
N GLU A 8 -5.55 10.55 -10.76
CA GLU A 8 -6.52 11.49 -11.33
C GLU A 8 -6.36 11.64 -12.85
N TYR A 9 -5.13 11.81 -13.36
CA TYR A 9 -4.85 11.86 -14.80
C TYR A 9 -5.24 10.56 -15.53
N SER A 10 -5.17 9.42 -14.84
CA SER A 10 -5.58 8.10 -15.35
C SER A 10 -7.10 7.86 -15.21
N GLY A 11 -7.84 8.87 -14.76
CA GLY A 11 -9.29 8.84 -14.57
C GLY A 11 -9.75 8.00 -13.37
N ILE A 12 -8.86 7.72 -12.41
CA ILE A 12 -9.20 7.10 -11.13
C ILE A 12 -9.71 8.19 -10.18
N TYR A 13 -10.89 7.98 -9.62
CA TYR A 13 -11.51 8.93 -8.71
C TYR A 13 -10.87 8.83 -7.32
N CYS A 14 -10.04 9.81 -6.95
CA CYS A 14 -9.35 9.82 -5.67
C CYS A 14 -9.16 11.25 -5.14
N PRO A 15 -8.94 11.44 -3.81
CA PRO A 15 -8.66 12.75 -3.27
C PRO A 15 -7.34 13.29 -3.82
N VAL A 16 -7.39 14.47 -4.42
CA VAL A 16 -6.22 15.13 -5.03
C VAL A 16 -5.76 16.33 -4.21
N PRO A 17 -4.45 16.58 -4.12
CA PRO A 17 -3.91 17.65 -3.30
C PRO A 17 -4.30 19.02 -3.86
N VAL A 18 -4.80 19.89 -2.98
CA VAL A 18 -5.05 21.30 -3.32
C VAL A 18 -3.74 22.06 -3.11
N PHE A 19 -3.29 22.75 -4.16
CA PHE A 19 -2.10 23.58 -4.10
C PHE A 19 -2.38 24.87 -3.34
N ASN A 20 -1.45 25.26 -2.47
CA ASN A 20 -1.50 26.58 -1.85
C ASN A 20 -1.17 27.68 -2.88
N LYS A 21 -1.30 28.94 -2.48
CA LYS A 21 -1.00 30.11 -3.34
C LYS A 21 0.44 30.16 -3.89
N TYR A 22 1.35 29.33 -3.36
CA TYR A 22 2.74 29.21 -3.79
C TYR A 22 2.97 28.01 -4.71
N GLY A 23 1.91 27.31 -5.14
CA GLY A 23 2.02 26.11 -5.98
C GLY A 23 2.50 24.87 -5.24
N ASN A 24 2.56 24.87 -3.91
CA ASN A 24 3.02 23.73 -3.11
C ASN A 24 1.85 22.87 -2.63
N SER A 25 1.99 21.55 -2.73
CA SER A 25 0.97 20.57 -2.28
C SER A 25 0.96 20.32 -0.76
N TYR A 26 1.96 20.84 -0.05
CA TYR A 26 2.05 20.79 1.40
C TYR A 26 2.88 21.96 1.91
N ARG A 27 2.77 22.25 3.21
CA ARG A 27 3.66 23.19 3.90
C ARG A 27 3.99 22.69 5.29
N SER A 28 5.23 22.85 5.70
CA SER A 28 5.69 22.54 7.05
C SER A 28 5.70 23.79 7.92
N HIS A 29 5.30 23.66 9.18
CA HIS A 29 5.28 24.71 10.20
C HIS A 29 5.90 24.18 11.49
N ILE A 30 6.67 25.02 12.18
CA ILE A 30 7.21 24.69 13.50
C ILE A 30 6.24 25.22 14.55
N ILE A 31 5.75 24.34 15.42
CA ILE A 31 4.85 24.66 16.52
C ILE A 31 5.38 23.91 17.74
N ASN A 32 5.66 24.61 18.84
CA ASN A 32 6.24 24.05 20.07
C ASN A 32 7.47 23.17 19.79
N ASP A 33 8.44 23.72 19.07
CA ASP A 33 9.70 23.05 18.66
C ASP A 33 9.54 21.75 17.88
N LYS A 34 8.35 21.50 17.31
CA LYS A 34 8.06 20.34 16.47
C LYS A 34 7.64 20.75 15.07
N THR A 35 8.15 20.04 14.08
CA THR A 35 7.79 20.23 12.67
C THR A 35 6.48 19.52 12.35
N HIS A 36 5.49 20.27 11.90
CA HIS A 36 4.17 19.78 11.49
C HIS A 36 3.99 20.00 9.99
N ALA A 37 3.64 18.95 9.23
CA ALA A 37 3.34 19.07 7.81
C ALA A 37 1.82 19.12 7.59
N VAL A 38 1.34 20.17 6.92
CA VAL A 38 -0.08 20.37 6.60
C VAL A 38 -0.31 20.17 5.10
N ARG A 39 -1.38 19.44 4.77
CA ARG A 39 -1.82 19.14 3.40
C ARG A 39 -3.33 19.29 3.31
N VAL A 40 -3.81 19.79 2.17
CA VAL A 40 -5.24 19.90 1.88
C VAL A 40 -5.54 19.02 0.67
N TYR A 41 -6.64 18.29 0.73
CA TYR A 41 -7.11 17.44 -0.36
C TYR A 41 -8.55 17.80 -0.74
N LYS A 42 -8.90 17.59 -2.01
CA LYS A 42 -10.26 17.73 -2.50
C LYS A 42 -11.16 16.71 -1.80
N TYR A 43 -12.26 17.19 -1.23
CA TYR A 43 -13.27 16.32 -0.64
C TYR A 43 -14.01 15.56 -1.73
N ILE A 44 -14.20 14.26 -1.52
CA ILE A 44 -15.04 13.40 -2.36
C ILE A 44 -16.37 13.18 -1.64
N LYS A 45 -17.46 13.62 -2.27
CA LYS A 45 -18.81 13.35 -1.80
C LYS A 45 -19.13 11.87 -1.98
N GLY A 46 -19.62 11.24 -0.92
CA GLY A 46 -20.05 9.85 -0.94
C GLY A 46 -20.22 9.31 0.47
N GLU A 47 -20.64 8.05 0.56
CA GLU A 47 -20.72 7.32 1.80
C GLU A 47 -19.58 6.31 1.91
N THR A 48 -19.15 6.04 3.13
CA THR A 48 -18.14 5.02 3.40
C THR A 48 -18.77 3.63 3.27
N MET A 49 -17.99 2.63 2.82
CA MET A 49 -18.49 1.27 2.56
C MET A 49 -19.20 0.63 3.76
N ASN A 50 -18.83 0.98 4.99
CA ASN A 50 -19.46 0.48 6.21
C ASN A 50 -20.89 1.02 6.46
N LYS A 51 -21.29 2.09 5.77
CA LYS A 51 -22.64 2.68 5.86
C LYS A 51 -23.57 2.22 4.74
N VAL A 52 -23.00 1.62 3.69
CA VAL A 52 -23.77 1.18 2.53
C VAL A 52 -24.12 -0.30 2.69
N LYS A 53 -25.36 -0.66 2.39
CA LYS A 53 -25.77 -2.07 2.35
C LYS A 53 -25.12 -2.74 1.14
N ILE A 54 -24.21 -3.68 1.40
CA ILE A 54 -23.53 -4.43 0.34
C ILE A 54 -24.55 -5.23 -0.47
N ASN A 55 -24.48 -5.08 -1.79
CA ASN A 55 -25.25 -5.84 -2.76
C ASN A 55 -24.34 -6.29 -3.92
N SER A 56 -24.89 -7.07 -4.84
CA SER A 56 -24.15 -7.60 -5.99
C SER A 56 -23.54 -6.47 -6.85
N GLU A 57 -24.31 -5.44 -7.15
CA GLU A 57 -23.86 -4.31 -7.97
C GLU A 57 -22.65 -3.58 -7.36
N ILE A 58 -22.72 -3.22 -6.07
CA ILE A 58 -21.61 -2.56 -5.36
C ILE A 58 -20.37 -3.44 -5.35
N SER A 59 -20.55 -4.75 -5.14
CA SER A 59 -19.44 -5.71 -5.10
C SER A 59 -18.77 -5.82 -6.48
N THR A 60 -19.58 -5.90 -7.54
CA THR A 60 -19.10 -5.93 -8.93
C THR A 60 -18.40 -4.63 -9.30
N ASN A 61 -18.99 -3.47 -9.00
CA ASN A 61 -18.39 -2.16 -9.26
C ASN A 61 -17.08 -1.96 -8.48
N PHE A 62 -17.02 -2.42 -7.23
CA PHE A 62 -15.79 -2.41 -6.44
C PHE A 62 -14.71 -3.27 -7.10
N GLY A 63 -15.05 -4.48 -7.54
CA GLY A 63 -14.13 -5.35 -8.27
C GLY A 63 -13.58 -4.70 -9.54
N PHE A 64 -14.44 -4.11 -10.37
CA PHE A 64 -14.02 -3.36 -11.56
C PHE A 64 -13.11 -2.17 -11.22
N TYR A 65 -13.47 -1.42 -10.18
CA TYR A 65 -12.67 -0.28 -9.72
C TYR A 65 -11.28 -0.72 -9.27
N VAL A 66 -11.19 -1.77 -8.43
CA VAL A 66 -9.91 -2.31 -7.95
C VAL A 66 -9.08 -2.86 -9.10
N GLY A 67 -9.68 -3.62 -10.02
CA GLY A 67 -8.99 -4.12 -11.20
C GLY A 67 -8.38 -2.98 -12.04
N ARG A 68 -9.17 -1.94 -12.31
CA ARG A 68 -8.70 -0.75 -13.04
C ARG A 68 -7.61 -0.01 -12.28
N LEU A 69 -7.77 0.20 -10.97
CA LEU A 69 -6.77 0.83 -10.12
C LEU A 69 -5.43 0.07 -10.19
N THR A 70 -5.47 -1.26 -10.05
CA THR A 70 -4.29 -2.12 -10.15
C THR A 70 -3.62 -1.98 -11.52
N SER A 71 -4.38 -2.04 -12.62
CA SER A 71 -3.82 -1.86 -13.97
C SER A 71 -3.15 -0.49 -14.19
N VAL A 72 -3.69 0.56 -13.59
CA VAL A 72 -3.09 1.91 -13.61
C VAL A 72 -1.80 1.94 -12.78
N LEU A 73 -1.83 1.39 -11.57
CA LEU A 73 -0.68 1.38 -10.66
C LEU A 73 0.52 0.61 -11.22
N LYS A 74 0.31 -0.45 -12.03
CA LYS A 74 1.39 -1.18 -12.72
C LYS A 74 2.28 -0.30 -13.59
N LYS A 75 1.74 0.81 -14.10
CA LYS A 75 2.44 1.75 -14.98
C LYS A 75 2.99 2.97 -14.22
N PHE A 76 2.68 3.08 -12.93
CA PHE A 76 3.17 4.17 -12.09
C PHE A 76 4.55 3.82 -11.58
N ASP A 77 5.52 4.71 -11.83
CA ASP A 77 6.87 4.58 -11.32
C ASP A 77 7.32 5.84 -10.58
N HIS A 78 7.90 5.67 -9.40
CA HIS A 78 8.38 6.76 -8.58
C HIS A 78 9.42 6.29 -7.57
N GLY A 79 10.52 7.02 -7.41
CA GLY A 79 11.62 6.66 -6.49
C GLY A 79 11.18 6.39 -5.04
N GLY A 80 10.11 7.05 -4.58
CA GLY A 80 9.51 6.80 -3.27
C GLY A 80 8.67 5.52 -3.15
N PHE A 81 8.44 4.79 -4.23
CA PHE A 81 7.67 3.53 -4.30
C PHE A 81 8.58 2.29 -4.24
N HIS A 82 9.85 2.41 -4.64
CA HIS A 82 10.86 1.34 -4.51
C HIS A 82 11.41 1.19 -3.08
N ARG A 83 10.60 1.44 -2.06
CA ARG A 83 11.04 1.29 -0.68
C ARG A 83 11.12 -0.18 -0.32
N ASN A 84 12.20 -0.57 0.35
CA ASN A 84 12.27 -1.84 1.04
C ASN A 84 11.31 -1.80 2.24
N HIS A 85 10.16 -2.44 2.10
CA HIS A 85 9.18 -2.63 3.16
C HIS A 85 9.30 -4.04 3.75
N LEU A 86 9.13 -4.20 5.06
CA LEU A 86 9.15 -5.52 5.72
C LEU A 86 8.09 -6.48 5.15
N TRP A 87 7.00 -5.92 4.61
CA TRP A 87 5.91 -6.65 3.96
C TRP A 87 6.21 -7.04 2.51
N ALA A 88 7.36 -6.64 1.96
CA ALA A 88 7.81 -7.13 0.67
C ALA A 88 8.09 -8.64 0.78
N LEU A 89 7.73 -9.40 -0.25
CA LEU A 89 7.80 -10.85 -0.20
C LEU A 89 9.24 -11.34 0.01
N GLU A 90 10.21 -10.63 -0.55
CA GLU A 90 11.65 -10.86 -0.40
C GLU A 90 12.15 -10.62 1.02
N LYS A 91 11.38 -9.88 1.83
CA LYS A 91 11.68 -9.52 3.22
C LYS A 91 11.02 -10.44 4.23
N CYS A 92 10.22 -11.41 3.78
CA CYS A 92 9.56 -12.39 4.62
C CYS A 92 10.51 -13.12 5.62
N PRO A 93 11.76 -13.49 5.25
CA PRO A 93 12.69 -14.10 6.21
C PRO A 93 13.08 -13.19 7.38
N GLU A 94 13.02 -11.87 7.22
CA GLU A 94 13.32 -10.92 8.30
C GLU A 94 12.28 -11.01 9.45
N VAL A 95 11.10 -11.57 9.20
CA VAL A 95 10.05 -11.84 10.19
C VAL A 95 10.51 -12.83 11.26
N LEU A 96 11.45 -13.73 10.93
CA LEU A 96 12.03 -14.70 11.89
C LEU A 96 12.60 -14.02 13.14
N ARG A 97 13.06 -12.75 13.01
CA ARG A 97 13.59 -11.97 14.14
C ARG A 97 12.54 -11.64 15.21
N PHE A 98 11.26 -11.80 14.89
CA PHE A 98 10.13 -11.51 15.78
C PHE A 98 9.41 -12.77 16.26
N VAL A 99 9.92 -13.97 15.94
CA VAL A 99 9.25 -15.24 16.28
C VAL A 99 9.13 -15.46 17.79
N GLU A 100 10.00 -14.84 18.59
CA GLU A 100 9.99 -14.92 20.05
C GLU A 100 8.74 -14.25 20.68
N VAL A 101 7.96 -13.47 19.92
CA VAL A 101 6.70 -12.88 20.40
C VAL A 101 5.61 -13.94 20.62
N PHE A 102 5.73 -15.12 20.00
CA PHE A 102 4.76 -16.19 20.17
C PHE A 102 5.14 -17.06 21.36
N ASP A 103 4.29 -17.14 22.39
CA ASP A 103 4.56 -17.93 23.61
C ASP A 103 4.63 -19.44 23.35
N GLN A 104 3.85 -19.94 22.38
CA GLN A 104 3.74 -21.37 22.10
C GLN A 104 4.84 -21.86 21.15
N GLU A 105 5.68 -22.79 21.64
CA GLU A 105 6.75 -23.41 20.86
C GLU A 105 6.27 -24.02 19.54
N LYS A 106 5.11 -24.68 19.55
CA LYS A 106 4.53 -25.27 18.34
C LYS A 106 4.23 -24.21 17.27
N GLN A 107 3.77 -23.03 17.67
CA GLN A 107 3.49 -21.93 16.74
C GLN A 107 4.80 -21.37 16.18
N ARG A 108 5.81 -21.15 17.04
CA ARG A 108 7.15 -20.73 16.62
C ARG A 108 7.75 -21.67 15.57
N GLN A 109 7.75 -22.96 15.84
CA GLN A 109 8.30 -23.96 14.93
C GLN A 109 7.55 -24.02 13.60
N THR A 110 6.22 -23.86 13.63
CA THR A 110 5.41 -23.82 12.41
C THR A 110 5.79 -22.62 11.54
N ILE A 111 5.90 -21.44 12.15
CA ILE A 111 6.28 -20.20 11.45
C ILE A 111 7.69 -20.33 10.87
N ILE A 112 8.67 -20.78 11.67
CA ILE A 112 10.05 -20.99 11.24
C ILE A 112 10.11 -21.95 10.05
N THR A 113 9.41 -23.08 10.14
CA THR A 113 9.38 -24.09 9.08
C THR A 113 8.82 -23.52 7.78
N ILE A 114 7.69 -22.80 7.84
CA ILE A 114 7.07 -22.21 6.65
C ILE A 114 7.96 -21.13 6.04
N LEU A 115 8.53 -20.24 6.85
CA LEU A 115 9.40 -19.17 6.37
C LEU A 115 10.68 -19.69 5.74
N ASN A 116 11.31 -20.69 6.36
CA ASN A 116 12.49 -21.35 5.78
C ASN A 116 12.13 -22.02 4.45
N LYS A 117 11.03 -22.79 4.42
CA LYS A 117 10.57 -23.43 3.18
C LYS A 117 10.30 -22.40 2.08
N PHE A 118 9.62 -21.31 2.41
CA PHE A 118 9.37 -20.21 1.48
C PHE A 118 10.67 -19.59 0.95
N GLN A 119 11.66 -19.38 1.83
CA GLN A 119 12.96 -18.86 1.44
C GLN A 119 13.69 -19.76 0.45
N PHE A 120 13.73 -21.07 0.70
CA PHE A 120 14.45 -22.01 -0.16
C PHE A 120 13.70 -22.35 -1.45
N ASP A 121 12.39 -22.58 -1.37
CA ASP A 121 11.61 -23.09 -2.51
C ASP A 121 11.18 -21.94 -3.44
N VAL A 122 10.87 -20.77 -2.89
CA VAL A 122 10.30 -19.64 -3.64
C VAL A 122 11.31 -18.52 -3.85
N LEU A 123 11.90 -17.97 -2.77
CA LEU A 123 12.74 -16.77 -2.91
C LEU A 123 14.01 -17.01 -3.74
N LEU A 124 14.67 -18.15 -3.57
CA LEU A 124 15.84 -18.51 -4.39
C LEU A 124 15.51 -18.64 -5.88
N ASN A 125 14.26 -18.96 -6.22
CA ASN A 125 13.79 -19.12 -7.59
C ASN A 125 12.95 -17.92 -8.08
N ALA A 126 12.87 -16.82 -7.32
CA ALA A 126 11.91 -15.75 -7.54
C ALA A 126 12.03 -15.07 -8.91
N ASP A 127 13.22 -15.05 -9.50
CA ASP A 127 13.45 -14.48 -10.83
C ASP A 127 12.97 -15.38 -11.98
N GLN A 128 12.72 -16.66 -11.69
CA GLN A 128 12.19 -17.65 -12.64
C GLN A 128 10.66 -17.81 -12.50
N LEU A 129 10.07 -17.24 -11.46
CA LEU A 129 8.64 -17.30 -11.19
C LEU A 129 7.92 -16.09 -11.80
N GLU A 130 6.69 -16.31 -12.27
CA GLU A 130 5.85 -15.22 -12.75
C GLU A 130 5.52 -14.27 -11.59
N LYS A 131 6.01 -13.03 -11.69
CA LYS A 131 5.73 -11.99 -10.70
C LYS A 131 4.37 -11.37 -11.02
N SER A 132 3.35 -11.71 -10.24
CA SER A 132 2.08 -10.97 -10.25
C SER A 132 2.30 -9.59 -9.63
N PHE A 133 2.53 -8.59 -10.49
CA PHE A 133 2.41 -7.17 -10.13
C PHE A 133 0.94 -6.73 -10.05
#